data_AF-A0A1U9JYB7-F1
#
_entry.id   AF-A0A1U9JYB7-F1
#
_cell.length_a   1.000
_cell.length_b   1.000
_cell.length_c   1.000
_cell.angle_alpha   90.00
_cell.angle_beta   90.00
_cell.angle_gamma   90.00
#
_symmetry.space_group_name_H-M   'P 1'
#
loop_
_entity.id
_entity.type
_entity.pdbx_description
1 polymer ?
#
loop_
_entity_poly.entity_id
_entity_poly.type
_entity_poly.pdbx_seq_one_letter_code
_entity_poly.pdbx_strand_id
1 'polypeptide(L)'
;MNKQQVLDAPVKLVEFGVVEAGLAALHADLAGVQFDVATTEGNKAARAARQRCVSIRTAADKAYSDWNKPMLEKQRVMRDKLQEIKESVKEVEGPIDAQIKAEEKRKAEEKAERDRIEAEKLARIQFEIDAIKNMAIHNVGKSPKVLAAAIEMCQAIEVTLDSFDSRAGEAEIAKQQTLAQLTQMHEAAIAHEVEQEKLAAERAELERLRKEQERRDAEAKAKADAEEAKRQAALDKQQETLQAQQAELERQRLELEAAQAVAQRAEEERLAAIEQEKRKKELAAQREAEAKAQAEREEKERREQVQFEQNGPGDAAIIEVLALHYRVHESAVITWLTNMDLEAASKELLKEFA
;
A
#
# COMPACT_ATOMS: atom_id res chain seq x y z
N MET A 1 0.39 103.42 38.62
CA MET A 1 1.52 104.37 38.57
C MET A 1 2.51 103.90 37.51
N ASN A 2 2.72 104.69 36.47
CA ASN A 2 3.47 104.31 35.28
C ASN A 2 4.99 104.41 35.56
N LYS A 3 5.76 103.40 35.17
CA LYS A 3 7.19 103.21 35.49
C LYS A 3 8.08 104.35 34.99
N GLN A 4 7.61 105.12 34.01
CA GLN A 4 8.27 106.31 33.45
C GLN A 4 8.29 107.53 34.40
N GLN A 5 7.34 107.67 35.34
CA GLN A 5 7.24 108.89 36.17
C GLN A 5 8.27 108.96 37.32
N VAL A 6 9.05 107.90 37.54
CA VAL A 6 10.06 107.83 38.61
C VAL A 6 11.46 108.23 38.10
N LEU A 7 11.65 108.40 36.79
CA LEU A 7 12.99 108.54 36.18
C LEU A 7 13.31 109.91 35.56
N ASP A 8 12.36 110.86 35.52
CA ASP A 8 12.50 112.13 34.76
C ASP A 8 12.68 113.41 35.62
N ALA A 9 13.21 113.27 36.83
CA ALA A 9 13.85 114.40 37.50
C ALA A 9 15.29 114.00 37.80
N PRO A 10 16.32 114.78 37.40
CA PRO A 10 17.63 114.60 37.99
C PRO A 10 17.46 114.84 39.48
N VAL A 11 17.40 113.75 40.26
CA VAL A 11 17.50 113.82 41.71
C VAL A 11 18.87 114.43 41.94
N LYS A 12 18.91 115.75 42.22
CA LYS A 12 20.12 116.37 42.76
C LYS A 12 20.46 115.54 43.97
N LEU A 13 21.55 114.77 43.88
CA LEU A 13 22.10 114.08 45.04
C LEU A 13 22.57 115.18 45.97
N VAL A 14 21.72 115.54 46.93
CA VAL A 14 21.93 116.64 47.88
C VAL A 14 23.29 116.47 48.58
N GLU A 15 23.72 115.22 48.72
CA GLU A 15 25.00 114.77 49.27
C GLU A 15 26.23 115.29 48.52
N PHE A 16 26.11 115.66 47.24
CA PHE A 16 27.20 116.22 46.43
C PHE A 16 27.16 117.75 46.30
N GLY A 17 26.14 118.44 46.82
CA GLY A 17 25.95 119.87 46.57
C GLY A 17 27.15 120.76 46.96
N VAL A 18 27.84 120.47 48.07
CA VAL A 18 29.05 121.19 48.50
C VAL A 18 30.25 120.87 47.60
N VAL A 19 30.35 119.62 47.13
CA VAL A 19 31.41 119.18 46.22
C VAL A 19 31.23 119.81 44.83
N GLU A 20 30.00 119.89 44.33
CA GLU A 20 29.65 120.54 43.06
C GLU A 20 29.97 122.04 43.10
N ALA A 21 29.59 122.74 44.17
CA ALA A 21 29.93 124.14 44.36
C ALA A 21 31.45 124.37 44.48
N GLY A 22 32.14 123.51 45.22
CA GLY A 22 33.61 123.54 45.35
C GLY A 22 34.32 123.29 44.02
N LEU A 23 33.85 122.33 43.23
CA LEU A 23 34.37 122.02 41.90
C LEU A 23 34.21 123.20 40.94
N ALA A 24 33.03 123.84 40.94
CA ALA A 24 32.78 125.03 40.14
C ALA A 24 33.72 126.19 40.50
N ALA A 25 33.91 126.46 41.80
CA ALA A 25 34.85 127.49 42.28
C ALA A 25 36.31 127.13 41.94
N LEU A 26 36.68 125.85 42.05
CA LEU A 26 38.02 125.39 41.69
C LEU A 26 38.32 125.58 40.20
N HIS A 27 37.35 125.27 39.33
CA HIS A 27 37.47 125.54 37.90
C HIS A 27 37.58 127.05 37.63
N ALA A 28 36.74 127.87 38.25
CA ALA A 28 36.79 129.33 38.05
C ALA A 28 38.14 129.93 38.45
N ASP A 29 38.71 129.50 39.59
CA ASP A 29 39.94 130.07 40.15
C ASP A 29 41.23 129.55 39.50
N LEU A 30 41.23 128.30 39.05
CA LEU A 30 42.46 127.62 38.61
C LEU A 30 42.53 127.36 37.11
N ALA A 31 41.43 127.57 36.36
CA ALA A 31 41.43 127.36 34.92
C ALA A 31 42.44 128.29 34.22
N GLY A 32 43.38 127.70 33.49
CA GLY A 32 44.39 128.43 32.73
C GLY A 32 45.47 129.13 33.57
N VAL A 33 45.46 128.98 34.90
CA VAL A 33 46.48 129.57 35.77
C VAL A 33 47.81 128.83 35.61
N GLN A 34 48.86 129.59 35.32
CA GLN A 34 50.24 129.09 35.31
C GLN A 34 50.97 129.58 36.57
N PHE A 35 51.56 128.65 37.32
CA PHE A 35 52.32 128.97 38.53
C PHE A 35 53.82 128.95 38.24
N ASP A 36 54.53 130.03 38.55
CA ASP A 36 56.00 130.05 38.50
C ASP A 36 56.61 129.38 39.74
N VAL A 37 56.69 128.05 39.69
CA VAL A 37 57.14 127.20 40.80
C VAL A 37 58.64 127.31 41.11
N ALA A 38 59.42 128.02 40.28
CA ALA A 38 60.82 128.30 40.59
C ALA A 38 60.94 129.34 41.73
N THR A 39 59.90 130.16 41.94
CA THR A 39 59.81 131.10 43.06
C THR A 39 59.17 130.44 44.28
N THR A 40 59.59 130.87 45.47
CA THR A 40 59.00 130.40 46.74
C THR A 40 57.49 130.64 46.79
N GLU A 41 57.04 131.83 46.37
CA GLU A 41 55.62 132.19 46.38
C GLU A 41 54.80 131.40 45.35
N GLY A 42 55.30 131.23 44.12
CA GLY A 42 54.61 130.46 43.09
C GLY A 42 54.53 128.96 43.41
N ASN A 43 55.57 128.37 44.02
CA ASN A 43 55.53 126.98 44.51
C ASN A 43 54.50 126.80 45.63
N LYS A 44 54.44 127.76 46.57
CA LYS A 44 53.45 127.76 47.65
C LYS A 44 52.02 127.85 47.10
N ALA A 45 51.78 128.73 46.12
CA ALA A 45 50.49 128.86 45.45
C ALA A 45 50.08 127.59 44.68
N ALA A 46 51.01 126.98 43.93
CA ALA A 46 50.77 125.74 43.20
C ALA A 46 50.41 124.56 44.13
N ARG A 47 51.12 124.44 45.26
CA ARG A 47 50.82 123.41 46.28
C ARG A 47 49.46 123.65 46.92
N ALA A 48 49.10 124.90 47.21
CA ALA A 48 47.78 125.25 47.73
C ALA A 48 46.67 124.90 46.73
N ALA A 49 46.86 125.23 45.44
CA ALA A 49 45.94 124.87 44.36
C ALA A 49 45.75 123.36 44.23
N ARG A 50 46.85 122.58 44.19
CA ARG A 50 46.79 121.11 44.19
C ARG A 50 46.07 120.56 45.42
N GLN A 51 46.32 121.12 46.60
CA GLN A 51 45.64 120.69 47.82
C GLN A 51 44.14 120.91 47.72
N ARG A 52 43.68 122.04 47.16
CA ARG A 52 42.24 122.27 46.88
C ARG A 52 41.66 121.20 45.94
N CYS A 53 42.37 120.85 44.86
CA CYS A 53 41.94 119.78 43.94
C CYS A 53 41.81 118.43 44.66
N VAL A 54 42.82 118.06 45.45
CA VAL A 54 42.81 116.82 46.23
C VAL A 54 41.66 116.82 47.23
N SER A 55 41.46 117.91 47.97
CA SER A 55 40.38 118.04 48.95
C SER A 55 39.00 117.82 48.33
N ILE A 56 38.72 118.45 47.17
CA ILE A 56 37.43 118.28 46.49
C ILE A 56 37.24 116.85 45.98
N ARG A 57 38.27 116.23 45.39
CA ARG A 57 38.21 114.83 44.95
C ARG A 57 37.94 113.88 46.12
N THR A 58 38.67 114.03 47.22
CA THR A 58 38.47 113.19 48.41
C THR A 58 37.13 113.45 49.09
N ALA A 59 36.59 114.67 49.01
CA ALA A 59 35.25 114.99 49.50
C ALA A 59 34.16 114.31 48.66
N ALA A 60 34.35 114.19 47.34
CA ALA A 60 33.46 113.42 46.45
C ALA A 60 33.47 111.92 46.80
N ASP A 61 34.66 111.34 46.97
CA ASP A 61 34.82 109.93 47.39
C ASP A 61 34.12 109.67 48.73
N LYS A 62 34.29 110.61 49.69
CA LYS A 62 33.63 110.55 50.99
C LYS A 62 32.12 110.67 50.89
N ALA A 63 31.60 111.61 50.09
CA ALA A 63 30.16 111.80 49.89
C ALA A 63 29.50 110.55 49.30
N TYR A 64 30.13 109.93 48.30
CA TYR A 64 29.66 108.65 47.74
C TYR A 64 29.69 107.54 48.80
N SER A 65 30.81 107.39 49.51
CA SER A 65 30.97 106.33 50.51
C SER A 65 29.95 106.48 51.64
N ASP A 66 29.74 107.69 52.16
CA ASP A 66 28.80 107.99 53.24
C ASP A 66 27.35 107.71 52.83
N TRP A 67 26.96 108.03 51.58
CA TRP A 67 25.63 107.73 51.06
C TRP A 67 25.41 106.23 50.79
N ASN A 68 26.41 105.56 50.22
CA ASN A 68 26.27 104.17 49.78
C ASN A 68 26.32 103.17 50.94
N LYS A 69 27.10 103.45 51.99
CA LYS A 69 27.25 102.57 53.17
C LYS A 69 25.91 102.17 53.82
N PRO A 70 25.01 103.12 54.16
CA PRO A 70 23.70 102.77 54.72
C PRO A 70 22.80 102.04 53.70
N MET A 71 22.97 102.26 52.40
CA MET A 71 22.19 101.55 51.39
C MET A 71 22.59 100.08 51.26
N LEU A 72 23.90 99.80 51.23
CA LEU A 72 24.41 98.42 51.25
C LEU A 72 23.99 97.67 52.51
N GLU A 73 24.02 98.34 53.66
CA GLU A 73 23.56 97.73 54.92
C GLU A 73 22.05 97.44 54.88
N LYS A 74 21.22 98.36 54.37
CA LYS A 74 19.80 98.09 54.16
C LYS A 74 19.55 96.92 53.20
N GLN A 75 20.31 96.83 52.11
CA GLN A 75 20.20 95.70 51.17
C GLN A 75 20.54 94.37 51.84
N ARG A 76 21.58 94.34 52.68
CA ARG A 76 21.96 93.16 53.46
C ARG A 76 20.84 92.76 54.42
N VAL A 77 20.35 93.69 55.23
CA VAL A 77 19.24 93.46 56.18
C VAL A 77 17.98 92.94 55.47
N MET A 78 17.63 93.50 54.31
CA MET A 78 16.47 93.03 53.54
C MET A 78 16.66 91.64 52.96
N ARG A 79 17.88 91.30 52.52
CA ARG A 79 18.21 89.95 52.03
C ARG A 79 18.14 88.94 53.17
N ASP A 80 18.71 89.27 54.32
CA ASP A 80 18.69 88.43 55.51
C ASP A 80 17.24 88.20 55.97
N LYS A 81 16.40 89.26 55.97
CA LYS A 81 14.99 89.13 56.33
C LYS A 81 14.18 88.29 55.32
N LEU A 82 14.47 88.42 54.03
CA LEU A 82 13.86 87.57 53.01
C LEU A 82 14.22 86.09 53.23
N GLN A 83 15.47 85.81 53.57
CA GLN A 83 15.94 84.46 53.84
C GLN A 83 15.27 83.88 55.10
N GLU A 84 15.22 84.66 56.18
CA GLU A 84 14.51 84.29 57.41
C GLU A 84 13.03 83.94 57.12
N ILE A 85 12.33 84.79 56.36
CA ILE A 85 10.92 84.53 56.00
C ILE A 85 10.80 83.23 55.18
N LYS A 86 11.69 82.99 54.21
CA LYS A 86 11.65 81.76 53.40
C LYS A 86 11.89 80.52 54.24
N GLU A 87 12.83 80.58 55.17
CA GLU A 87 13.14 79.47 56.07
C GLU A 87 11.98 79.19 57.01
N SER A 88 11.42 80.21 57.67
CA SER A 88 10.24 80.06 58.53
C SER A 88 9.02 79.54 57.78
N VAL A 89 8.79 79.98 56.54
CA VAL A 89 7.69 79.42 55.72
C VAL A 89 7.96 77.96 55.40
N LYS A 90 9.19 77.59 55.03
CA LYS A 90 9.57 76.21 54.72
C LYS A 90 9.44 75.27 55.92
N GLU A 91 9.73 75.74 57.13
CA GLU A 91 9.54 74.97 58.36
C GLU A 91 8.07 74.60 58.59
N VAL A 92 7.14 75.46 58.17
CA VAL A 92 5.70 75.20 58.25
C VAL A 92 5.20 74.38 57.04
N GLU A 93 5.66 74.71 55.83
CA GLU A 93 5.28 74.05 54.58
C GLU A 93 5.75 72.59 54.52
N GLY A 94 6.99 72.31 54.95
CA GLY A 94 7.62 70.99 54.85
C GLY A 94 6.80 69.87 55.51
N PRO A 95 6.39 70.00 56.78
CA PRO A 95 5.51 69.04 57.44
C PRO A 95 4.14 68.90 56.75
N ILE A 96 3.57 69.99 56.21
CA ILE A 96 2.28 69.96 55.51
C ILE A 96 2.41 69.18 54.19
N ASP A 97 3.43 69.46 53.38
CA ASP A 97 3.72 68.73 52.14
C ASP A 97 3.99 67.24 52.42
N ALA A 98 4.72 66.91 53.48
CA ALA A 98 4.94 65.54 53.90
C ALA A 98 3.64 64.82 54.27
N GLN A 99 2.73 65.48 54.99
CA GLN A 99 1.41 64.92 55.33
C GLN A 99 0.54 64.69 54.08
N ILE A 100 0.52 65.65 53.14
CA ILE A 100 -0.21 65.54 51.88
C ILE A 100 0.30 64.33 51.09
N LYS A 101 1.61 64.22 50.90
CA LYS A 101 2.23 63.10 50.16
C LYS A 101 1.98 61.75 50.82
N ALA A 102 2.02 61.69 52.15
CA ALA A 102 1.72 60.46 52.89
C ALA A 102 0.26 60.00 52.67
N GLU A 103 -0.69 60.93 52.69
CA GLU A 103 -2.11 60.62 52.46
C GLU A 103 -2.41 60.27 51.00
N GLU A 104 -1.80 60.97 50.04
CA GLU A 104 -1.89 60.63 48.61
C GLU A 104 -1.36 59.23 48.35
N LYS A 105 -0.22 58.87 48.96
CA LYS A 105 0.36 57.53 48.89
C LYS A 105 -0.59 56.49 49.49
N ARG A 106 -1.13 56.72 50.69
CA ARG A 106 -2.08 55.81 51.35
C ARG A 106 -3.31 55.55 50.47
N LYS A 107 -3.91 56.62 49.92
CA LYS A 107 -5.07 56.49 49.01
C LYS A 107 -4.73 55.75 47.71
N ALA A 108 -3.55 55.98 47.16
CA ALA A 108 -3.08 55.28 45.96
C ALA A 108 -2.88 53.79 46.24
N GLU A 109 -2.28 53.42 47.37
CA GLU A 109 -2.08 52.03 47.80
C GLU A 109 -3.43 51.33 48.08
N GLU A 110 -4.36 51.98 48.78
CA GLU A 110 -5.71 51.45 49.02
C GLU A 110 -6.50 51.25 47.73
N LYS A 111 -6.39 52.20 46.77
CA LYS A 111 -7.00 52.05 45.45
C LYS A 111 -6.37 50.89 44.69
N ALA A 112 -5.04 50.80 44.66
CA ALA A 112 -4.34 49.73 43.96
C ALA A 112 -4.68 48.35 44.53
N GLU A 113 -4.78 48.23 45.85
CA GLU A 113 -5.17 47.00 46.53
C GLU A 113 -6.63 46.62 46.22
N ARG A 114 -7.56 47.57 46.31
CA ARG A 114 -8.97 47.33 45.94
C ARG A 114 -9.11 46.91 44.49
N ASP A 115 -8.43 47.60 43.58
CA ASP A 115 -8.45 47.30 42.15
C ASP A 115 -7.82 45.90 41.89
N ARG A 116 -6.78 45.51 42.64
CA ARG A 116 -6.19 44.15 42.58
C ARG A 116 -7.19 43.09 43.04
N ILE A 117 -7.81 43.26 44.20
CA ILE A 117 -8.79 42.32 44.75
C ILE A 117 -9.96 42.13 43.77
N GLU A 118 -10.47 43.22 43.18
CA GLU A 118 -11.55 43.15 42.20
C GLU A 118 -11.09 42.44 40.92
N ALA A 119 -9.88 42.73 40.41
CA ALA A 119 -9.32 42.05 39.25
C ALA A 119 -9.12 40.53 39.49
N GLU A 120 -8.61 40.14 40.66
CA GLU A 120 -8.46 38.74 41.06
C GLU A 120 -9.82 38.03 41.16
N LYS A 121 -10.82 38.70 41.73
CA LYS A 121 -12.19 38.18 41.80
C LYS A 121 -12.79 37.98 40.41
N LEU A 122 -12.66 38.97 39.52
CA LEU A 122 -13.15 38.87 38.13
C LEU A 122 -12.43 37.77 37.35
N ALA A 123 -11.11 37.64 37.52
CA ALA A 123 -10.31 36.59 36.89
C ALA A 123 -10.71 35.19 37.39
N ARG A 124 -10.96 35.02 38.69
CA ARG A 124 -11.49 33.76 39.26
C ARG A 124 -12.83 33.38 38.65
N ILE A 125 -13.78 34.33 38.62
CA ILE A 125 -15.11 34.12 38.04
C ILE A 125 -14.99 33.76 36.55
N GLN A 126 -14.14 34.44 35.79
CA GLN A 126 -13.86 34.10 34.39
C GLN A 126 -13.34 32.67 34.25
N PHE A 127 -12.35 32.29 35.06
CA PHE A 127 -11.76 30.96 35.05
C PHE A 127 -12.80 29.88 35.34
N GLU A 128 -13.70 30.08 36.30
CA GLU A 128 -14.78 29.15 36.61
C GLU A 128 -15.77 29.01 35.45
N ILE A 129 -16.16 30.12 34.81
CA ILE A 129 -17.02 30.09 33.61
C ILE A 129 -16.36 29.32 32.47
N ASP A 130 -15.08 29.55 32.23
CA ASP A 130 -14.33 28.85 31.17
C ASP A 130 -14.13 27.37 31.51
N ALA A 131 -13.95 27.02 32.79
CA ALA A 131 -13.89 25.63 33.24
C ALA A 131 -15.20 24.89 32.92
N ILE A 132 -16.36 25.51 33.15
CA ILE A 132 -17.67 24.98 32.77
C ILE A 132 -17.70 24.70 31.26
N LYS A 133 -17.39 25.71 30.43
CA LYS A 133 -17.39 25.57 28.96
C LYS A 133 -16.45 24.45 28.47
N ASN A 134 -15.28 24.33 29.09
CA ASN A 134 -14.28 23.35 28.71
C ASN A 134 -14.65 21.90 29.07
N MET A 135 -15.64 21.66 29.94
CA MET A 135 -16.10 20.30 30.26
C MET A 135 -16.55 19.55 29.00
N ALA A 136 -17.26 20.20 28.09
CA ALA A 136 -17.69 19.59 26.83
C ALA A 136 -16.49 19.20 25.95
N ILE A 137 -15.50 20.10 25.83
CA ILE A 137 -14.28 19.90 25.03
C ILE A 137 -13.47 18.71 25.55
N HIS A 138 -13.29 18.60 26.87
CA HIS A 138 -12.52 17.51 27.46
C HIS A 138 -13.18 16.13 27.36
N ASN A 139 -14.49 16.08 27.10
CA ASN A 139 -15.25 14.83 27.02
C ASN A 139 -15.53 14.36 25.58
N VAL A 140 -14.96 15.01 24.56
CA VAL A 140 -15.09 14.56 23.17
C VAL A 140 -14.58 13.14 22.99
N GLY A 141 -15.42 12.27 22.41
CA GLY A 141 -15.10 10.88 22.09
C GLY A 141 -14.98 9.95 23.30
N LYS A 142 -15.39 10.38 24.50
CA LYS A 142 -15.43 9.51 25.68
C LYS A 142 -16.64 8.57 25.64
N SER A 143 -16.61 7.52 26.46
CA SER A 143 -17.70 6.55 26.54
C SER A 143 -18.96 7.16 27.21
N PRO A 144 -20.15 6.57 26.99
CA PRO A 144 -21.39 7.03 27.62
C PRO A 144 -21.29 7.14 29.15
N LYS A 145 -20.65 6.17 29.81
CA LYS A 145 -20.46 6.20 31.27
C LYS A 145 -19.68 7.44 31.73
N VAL A 146 -18.64 7.84 31.00
CA VAL A 146 -17.83 9.02 31.34
C VAL A 146 -18.63 10.30 31.05
N LEU A 147 -19.35 10.34 29.93
CA LEU A 147 -20.21 11.46 29.56
C LEU A 147 -21.34 11.67 30.57
N ALA A 148 -21.99 10.60 31.05
CA ALA A 148 -23.00 10.66 32.09
C ALA A 148 -22.46 11.28 33.40
N ALA A 149 -21.27 10.86 33.83
CA ALA A 149 -20.62 11.44 35.00
C ALA A 149 -20.27 12.93 34.80
N ALA A 150 -19.83 13.31 33.59
CA ALA A 150 -19.56 14.71 33.27
C ALA A 150 -20.83 15.58 33.27
N ILE A 151 -21.96 15.04 32.79
CA ILE A 151 -23.27 15.70 32.88
C ILE A 151 -23.65 15.92 34.34
N GLU A 152 -23.55 14.89 35.18
CA GLU A 152 -23.87 14.98 36.62
C GLU A 152 -23.00 16.04 37.32
N MET A 153 -21.69 16.02 37.07
CA MET A 153 -20.76 17.03 37.58
C MET A 153 -21.16 18.44 37.14
N CYS A 154 -21.48 18.64 35.86
CA CYS A 154 -21.87 19.95 35.34
C CYS A 154 -23.22 20.41 35.91
N GLN A 155 -24.17 19.49 36.14
CA GLN A 155 -25.47 19.78 36.76
C GLN A 155 -25.30 20.24 38.22
N ALA A 156 -24.38 19.61 38.94
CA ALA A 156 -24.09 19.90 40.35
C ALA A 156 -23.41 21.27 40.58
N ILE A 157 -22.92 21.93 39.54
CA ILE A 157 -22.34 23.29 39.66
C ILE A 157 -23.45 24.28 40.01
N GLU A 158 -23.46 24.78 41.24
CA GLU A 158 -24.40 25.80 41.68
C GLU A 158 -23.98 27.17 41.17
N VAL A 159 -24.80 27.78 40.31
CA VAL A 159 -24.59 29.14 39.82
C VAL A 159 -25.41 30.10 40.69
N THR A 160 -24.74 30.86 41.54
CA THR A 160 -25.38 31.82 42.45
C THR A 160 -24.77 33.22 42.31
N LEU A 161 -25.51 34.24 42.73
CA LEU A 161 -24.98 35.62 42.79
C LEU A 161 -23.80 35.74 43.75
N ASP A 162 -23.72 34.91 44.79
CA ASP A 162 -22.61 34.94 45.74
C ASP A 162 -21.30 34.40 45.14
N SER A 163 -21.40 33.41 44.24
CA SER A 163 -20.24 32.77 43.59
C SER A 163 -19.76 33.55 42.36
N PHE A 164 -20.69 34.00 41.51
CA PHE A 164 -20.40 34.62 40.21
C PHE A 164 -20.75 36.12 40.12
N ASP A 165 -21.28 36.74 41.18
CA ASP A 165 -21.66 38.15 41.22
C ASP A 165 -22.61 38.52 40.05
N SER A 166 -22.48 39.72 39.49
CA SER A 166 -23.17 40.20 38.29
C SER A 166 -23.02 39.31 37.06
N ARG A 167 -22.06 38.38 37.04
CA ARG A 167 -21.82 37.42 35.95
C ARG A 167 -22.53 36.07 36.15
N ALA A 168 -23.33 35.90 37.20
CA ALA A 168 -24.11 34.68 37.41
C ALA A 168 -24.99 34.31 36.21
N GLY A 169 -25.57 35.30 35.53
CA GLY A 169 -26.34 35.05 34.29
C GLY A 169 -25.49 34.45 33.16
N GLU A 170 -24.24 34.91 33.00
CA GLU A 170 -23.33 34.35 32.00
C GLU A 170 -22.89 32.93 32.36
N ALA A 171 -22.59 32.68 33.63
CA ALA A 171 -22.25 31.35 34.13
C ALA A 171 -23.39 30.34 33.95
N GLU A 172 -24.63 30.77 34.17
CA GLU A 172 -25.82 29.92 33.98
C GLU A 172 -26.01 29.58 32.49
N ILE A 173 -25.83 30.55 31.59
CA ILE A 173 -25.87 30.29 30.15
C ILE A 173 -24.75 29.31 29.75
N ALA A 174 -23.53 29.50 30.26
CA ALA A 174 -22.41 28.60 29.99
C ALA A 174 -22.69 27.17 30.48
N LYS A 175 -23.28 27.02 31.68
CA LYS A 175 -23.71 25.74 32.23
C LYS A 175 -24.75 25.08 31.33
N GLN A 176 -25.81 25.81 30.95
CA GLN A 176 -26.88 25.28 30.09
C GLN A 176 -26.35 24.83 28.72
N GLN A 177 -25.50 25.63 28.09
CA GLN A 177 -24.88 25.29 26.79
C GLN A 177 -23.99 24.05 26.90
N THR A 178 -23.19 23.97 27.97
CA THR A 178 -22.31 22.82 28.23
C THR A 178 -23.12 21.55 28.48
N LEU A 179 -24.19 21.63 29.27
CA LEU A 179 -25.10 20.51 29.52
C LEU A 179 -25.78 20.03 28.24
N ALA A 180 -26.23 20.94 27.38
CA ALA A 180 -26.83 20.59 26.10
C ALA A 180 -25.83 19.83 25.21
N GLN A 181 -24.59 20.30 25.12
CA GLN A 181 -23.54 19.64 24.34
C GLN A 181 -23.17 18.27 24.91
N LEU A 182 -22.95 18.16 26.22
CA LEU A 182 -22.63 16.89 26.87
C LEU A 182 -23.76 15.87 26.71
N THR A 183 -25.02 16.31 26.84
CA THR A 183 -26.20 15.46 26.62
C THR A 183 -26.26 14.94 25.19
N GLN A 184 -26.08 15.82 24.21
CA GLN A 184 -26.05 15.43 22.79
C GLN A 184 -24.95 14.41 22.51
N MET A 185 -23.75 14.61 23.07
CA MET A 185 -22.64 13.67 22.92
C MET A 185 -22.92 12.32 23.61
N HIS A 186 -23.55 12.34 24.79
CA HIS A 186 -23.95 11.14 25.51
C HIS A 186 -24.96 10.31 24.72
N GLU A 187 -26.01 10.95 24.18
CA GLU A 187 -27.01 10.30 23.34
C GLU A 187 -26.38 9.70 22.07
N ALA A 188 -25.51 10.45 21.40
CA ALA A 188 -24.78 9.96 20.22
C ALA A 188 -23.86 8.76 20.57
N ALA A 189 -23.19 8.80 21.72
CA ALA A 189 -22.32 7.72 22.16
C ALA A 189 -23.12 6.44 22.49
N ILE A 190 -24.29 6.56 23.15
CA ILE A 190 -25.19 5.43 23.40
C ILE A 190 -25.68 4.85 22.08
N ALA A 191 -26.15 5.69 21.17
CA ALA A 191 -26.65 5.25 19.87
C ALA A 191 -25.56 4.49 19.10
N HIS A 192 -24.32 4.99 19.13
CA HIS A 192 -23.18 4.34 18.52
C HIS A 192 -22.87 2.97 19.15
N GLU A 193 -22.84 2.86 20.48
CA GLU A 193 -22.60 1.56 21.16
C GLU A 193 -23.69 0.53 20.82
N VAL A 194 -24.97 0.93 20.82
CA VAL A 194 -26.10 0.07 20.44
C VAL A 194 -25.99 -0.38 18.99
N GLU A 195 -25.60 0.51 18.07
CA GLU A 195 -25.39 0.15 16.67
C GLU A 195 -24.20 -0.80 16.48
N GLN A 196 -23.09 -0.56 17.19
CA GLN A 196 -21.93 -1.46 17.16
C GLN A 196 -22.28 -2.86 17.70
N GLU A 197 -23.08 -2.95 18.76
CA GLU A 197 -23.55 -4.23 19.30
C GLU A 197 -24.44 -4.98 18.31
N LYS A 198 -25.38 -4.28 17.64
CA LYS A 198 -26.21 -4.86 16.59
C LYS A 198 -25.38 -5.36 15.41
N LEU A 199 -24.42 -4.57 14.94
CA LEU A 199 -23.52 -4.95 13.85
C LEU A 199 -22.65 -6.15 14.25
N ALA A 200 -22.18 -6.22 15.49
CA ALA A 200 -21.42 -7.36 16.00
C ALA A 200 -22.28 -8.62 16.05
N ALA A 201 -23.53 -8.51 16.54
CA ALA A 201 -24.48 -9.62 16.57
C ALA A 201 -24.83 -10.12 15.16
N GLU A 202 -25.09 -9.21 14.22
CA GLU A 202 -25.37 -9.53 12.82
C GLU A 202 -24.17 -10.23 12.16
N ARG A 203 -22.94 -9.75 12.39
CA ARG A 203 -21.72 -10.40 11.89
C ARG A 203 -21.56 -11.81 12.46
N ALA A 204 -21.81 -11.99 13.76
CA ALA A 204 -21.74 -13.30 14.41
C ALA A 204 -22.80 -14.26 13.85
N GLU A 205 -24.03 -13.80 13.63
CA GLU A 205 -25.10 -14.60 13.02
C GLU A 205 -24.75 -14.99 11.57
N LEU A 206 -24.26 -14.03 10.76
CA LEU A 206 -23.84 -14.27 9.40
C LEU A 206 -22.69 -15.30 9.33
N GLU A 207 -21.73 -15.23 10.26
CA GLU A 207 -20.66 -16.23 10.36
C GLU A 207 -21.21 -17.62 10.71
N ARG A 208 -22.17 -17.73 11.63
CA ARG A 208 -22.82 -19.01 11.95
C ARG A 208 -23.56 -19.57 10.75
N LEU A 209 -24.30 -18.75 10.01
CA LEU A 209 -25.01 -19.16 8.80
C LEU A 209 -24.04 -19.64 7.71
N ARG A 210 -22.90 -18.96 7.52
CA ARG A 210 -21.86 -19.39 6.57
C ARG A 210 -21.29 -20.76 6.94
N LYS A 211 -20.93 -20.98 8.21
CA LYS A 211 -20.41 -22.28 8.68
C LYS A 211 -21.45 -23.40 8.53
N GLU A 212 -22.71 -23.12 8.81
CA GLU A 212 -23.79 -24.10 8.62
C GLU A 212 -24.02 -24.40 7.14
N GLN A 213 -23.97 -23.39 6.26
CA GLN A 213 -24.06 -23.58 4.82
C GLN A 213 -22.88 -24.40 4.28
N GLU A 214 -21.65 -24.06 4.67
CA GLU A 214 -20.44 -24.82 4.32
C GLU A 214 -20.55 -26.29 4.77
N ARG A 215 -21.08 -26.54 5.98
CA ARG A 215 -21.33 -27.91 6.47
C ARG A 215 -22.35 -28.63 5.60
N ARG A 216 -23.47 -27.98 5.25
CA ARG A 216 -24.50 -28.57 4.38
C ARG A 216 -23.98 -28.85 2.98
N ASP A 217 -23.20 -27.94 2.41
CA ASP A 217 -22.60 -28.10 1.09
C ASP A 217 -21.55 -29.21 1.10
N ALA A 218 -20.75 -29.32 2.16
CA ALA A 218 -19.81 -30.42 2.35
C ALA A 218 -20.53 -31.78 2.51
N GLU A 219 -21.63 -31.82 3.28
CA GLU A 219 -22.44 -33.03 3.43
C GLU A 219 -23.15 -33.43 2.14
N ALA A 220 -23.67 -32.45 1.38
CA ALA A 220 -24.30 -32.68 0.08
C ALA A 220 -23.28 -33.20 -0.94
N LYS A 221 -22.09 -32.58 -0.98
CA LYS A 221 -20.98 -33.04 -1.83
C LYS A 221 -20.53 -34.45 -1.45
N ALA A 222 -20.32 -34.72 -0.16
CA ALA A 222 -19.94 -36.06 0.29
C ALA A 222 -20.99 -37.12 -0.06
N LYS A 223 -22.29 -36.77 0.00
CA LYS A 223 -23.37 -37.66 -0.44
C LYS A 223 -23.35 -37.88 -1.96
N ALA A 224 -23.16 -36.82 -2.76
CA ALA A 224 -23.08 -36.92 -4.21
C ALA A 224 -21.87 -37.77 -4.64
N ASP A 225 -20.69 -37.49 -4.08
CA ASP A 225 -19.45 -38.25 -4.33
C ASP A 225 -19.63 -39.73 -3.95
N ALA A 226 -20.30 -40.03 -2.83
CA ALA A 226 -20.59 -41.40 -2.42
C ALA A 226 -21.62 -42.11 -3.33
N GLU A 227 -22.62 -41.40 -3.85
CA GLU A 227 -23.60 -41.95 -4.79
C GLU A 227 -22.98 -42.21 -6.16
N GLU A 228 -22.12 -41.31 -6.63
CA GLU A 228 -21.35 -41.48 -7.86
C GLU A 228 -20.37 -42.66 -7.75
N ALA A 229 -19.64 -42.78 -6.64
CA ALA A 229 -18.79 -43.93 -6.38
C ALA A 229 -19.57 -45.25 -6.37
N LYS A 230 -20.79 -45.27 -5.80
CA LYS A 230 -21.68 -46.45 -5.86
C LYS A 230 -22.15 -46.76 -7.28
N ARG A 231 -22.52 -45.74 -8.07
CA ARG A 231 -22.89 -45.93 -9.47
C ARG A 231 -21.73 -46.47 -10.29
N GLN A 232 -20.53 -45.92 -10.11
CA GLN A 232 -19.35 -46.37 -10.80
C GLN A 232 -19.03 -47.83 -10.43
N ALA A 233 -19.02 -48.17 -9.14
CA ALA A 233 -18.81 -49.54 -8.70
C ALA A 233 -19.88 -50.52 -9.24
N ALA A 234 -21.13 -50.07 -9.39
CA ALA A 234 -22.20 -50.88 -9.99
C ALA A 234 -21.98 -51.08 -11.50
N LEU A 235 -21.55 -50.03 -12.22
CA LEU A 235 -21.20 -50.10 -13.64
C LEU A 235 -20.00 -51.00 -13.88
N ASP A 236 -18.93 -50.85 -13.09
CA ASP A 236 -17.72 -51.67 -13.17
C ASP A 236 -18.07 -53.14 -12.95
N LYS A 237 -18.88 -53.45 -11.92
CA LYS A 237 -19.36 -54.81 -11.66
C LYS A 237 -20.23 -55.35 -12.80
N GLN A 238 -21.06 -54.51 -13.42
CA GLN A 238 -21.86 -54.90 -14.57
C GLN A 238 -20.98 -55.18 -15.80
N GLN A 239 -19.95 -54.35 -16.03
CA GLN A 239 -18.96 -54.57 -17.08
C GLN A 239 -18.16 -55.85 -16.85
N GLU A 240 -17.68 -56.11 -15.64
CA GLU A 240 -17.02 -57.37 -15.29
C GLU A 240 -17.92 -58.57 -15.54
N THR A 241 -19.21 -58.48 -15.18
CA THR A 241 -20.19 -59.54 -15.43
C THR A 241 -20.39 -59.76 -16.93
N LEU A 242 -20.52 -58.70 -17.72
CA LEU A 242 -20.65 -58.79 -19.18
C LEU A 242 -19.40 -59.35 -19.83
N GLN A 243 -18.20 -58.94 -19.40
CA GLN A 243 -16.93 -59.47 -19.88
C GLN A 243 -16.79 -60.95 -19.54
N ALA A 244 -17.16 -61.37 -18.33
CA ALA A 244 -17.17 -62.77 -17.95
C ALA A 244 -18.13 -63.59 -18.82
N GLN A 245 -19.34 -63.08 -19.08
CA GLN A 245 -20.30 -63.72 -19.99
C GLN A 245 -19.77 -63.81 -21.43
N GLN A 246 -19.14 -62.75 -21.94
CA GLN A 246 -18.54 -62.74 -23.27
C GLN A 246 -17.39 -63.74 -23.38
N ALA A 247 -16.49 -63.79 -22.39
CA ALA A 247 -15.40 -64.75 -22.35
C ALA A 247 -15.89 -66.20 -22.26
N GLU A 248 -17.00 -66.45 -21.54
CA GLU A 248 -17.63 -67.76 -21.48
C GLU A 248 -18.29 -68.16 -22.81
N LEU A 249 -19.02 -67.23 -23.44
CA LEU A 249 -19.57 -67.42 -24.79
C LEU A 249 -18.47 -67.68 -25.83
N GLU A 250 -17.36 -66.96 -25.75
CA GLU A 250 -16.21 -67.16 -26.64
C GLU A 250 -15.55 -68.51 -26.42
N ARG A 251 -15.39 -68.94 -25.15
CA ARG A 251 -14.94 -70.31 -24.84
C ARG A 251 -15.87 -71.36 -25.42
N GLN A 252 -17.18 -71.23 -25.22
CA GLN A 252 -18.18 -72.16 -25.77
C GLN A 252 -18.12 -72.19 -27.30
N ARG A 253 -17.94 -71.03 -27.95
CA ARG A 253 -17.79 -70.94 -29.41
C ARG A 253 -16.53 -71.66 -29.90
N LEU A 254 -15.40 -71.42 -29.25
CA LEU A 254 -14.13 -72.09 -29.58
C LEU A 254 -14.21 -73.60 -29.36
N GLU A 255 -14.88 -74.04 -28.29
CA GLU A 255 -15.11 -75.46 -28.01
C GLU A 255 -16.02 -76.11 -29.07
N LEU A 256 -17.09 -75.42 -29.47
CA LEU A 256 -17.98 -75.86 -30.55
C LEU A 256 -17.24 -75.92 -31.90
N GLU A 257 -16.43 -74.92 -32.22
CA GLU A 257 -15.62 -74.85 -33.44
C GLU A 257 -14.56 -75.95 -33.46
N ALA A 258 -13.89 -76.21 -32.33
CA ALA A 258 -12.96 -77.32 -32.18
C ALA A 258 -13.66 -78.68 -32.35
N ALA A 259 -14.85 -78.86 -31.76
CA ALA A 259 -15.64 -80.08 -31.92
C ALA A 259 -16.11 -80.27 -33.37
N GLN A 260 -16.52 -79.20 -34.05
CA GLN A 260 -16.86 -79.21 -35.48
C GLN A 260 -15.65 -79.54 -36.34
N ALA A 261 -14.47 -78.99 -36.05
CA ALA A 261 -13.24 -79.30 -36.78
C ALA A 261 -12.82 -80.77 -36.59
N VAL A 262 -12.99 -81.34 -35.39
CA VAL A 262 -12.76 -82.76 -35.13
C VAL A 262 -13.78 -83.62 -35.90
N ALA A 263 -15.05 -83.25 -35.90
CA ALA A 263 -16.09 -83.96 -36.66
C ALA A 263 -15.85 -83.90 -38.17
N GLN A 264 -15.46 -82.73 -38.71
CA GLN A 264 -15.11 -82.55 -40.11
C GLN A 264 -13.89 -83.38 -40.49
N ARG A 265 -12.83 -83.39 -39.68
CA ARG A 265 -11.66 -84.26 -39.92
C ARG A 265 -12.03 -85.74 -39.90
N ALA A 266 -12.89 -86.17 -38.98
CA ALA A 266 -13.36 -87.55 -38.92
C ALA A 266 -14.23 -87.91 -40.13
N GLU A 267 -15.03 -86.97 -40.65
CA GLU A 267 -15.83 -87.16 -41.87
C GLU A 267 -14.96 -87.19 -43.12
N GLU A 268 -13.98 -86.29 -43.24
CA GLU A 268 -12.96 -86.28 -44.30
C GLU A 268 -12.14 -87.57 -44.30
N GLU A 269 -11.72 -88.07 -43.14
CA GLU A 269 -10.99 -89.32 -43.00
C GLU A 269 -11.85 -90.54 -43.38
N ARG A 270 -13.15 -90.53 -43.04
CA ARG A 270 -14.11 -91.55 -43.49
C ARG A 270 -14.31 -91.51 -45.00
N LEU A 271 -14.46 -90.33 -45.59
CA LEU A 271 -14.61 -90.17 -47.04
C LEU A 271 -13.33 -90.61 -47.77
N ALA A 272 -12.16 -90.23 -47.27
CA ALA A 272 -10.88 -90.67 -47.80
C ALA A 272 -10.70 -92.19 -47.67
N ALA A 273 -11.14 -92.81 -46.58
CA ALA A 273 -11.11 -94.27 -46.42
C ALA A 273 -12.04 -94.98 -47.43
N ILE A 274 -13.24 -94.44 -47.67
CA ILE A 274 -14.17 -94.95 -48.70
C ILE A 274 -13.55 -94.82 -50.10
N GLU A 275 -12.90 -93.69 -50.40
CA GLU A 275 -12.25 -93.46 -51.69
C GLU A 275 -11.02 -94.37 -51.89
N GLN A 276 -10.24 -94.60 -50.83
CA GLN A 276 -9.13 -95.56 -50.84
C GLN A 276 -9.62 -97.00 -51.02
N GLU A 277 -10.74 -97.38 -50.42
CA GLU A 277 -11.33 -98.71 -50.61
C GLU A 277 -11.86 -98.89 -52.04
N LYS A 278 -12.48 -97.84 -52.61
CA LYS A 278 -12.88 -97.82 -54.04
C LYS A 278 -11.67 -97.94 -54.96
N ARG A 279 -10.60 -97.16 -54.74
CA ARG A 279 -9.35 -97.28 -55.52
C ARG A 279 -8.72 -98.66 -55.39
N LYS A 280 -8.74 -99.28 -54.20
CA LYS A 280 -8.25 -100.66 -54.03
C LYS A 280 -9.10 -101.67 -54.79
N LYS A 281 -10.43 -101.53 -54.79
CA LYS A 281 -11.34 -102.39 -55.56
C LYS A 281 -11.18 -102.18 -57.06
N GLU A 282 -11.03 -100.95 -57.53
CA GLU A 282 -10.74 -100.63 -58.93
C GLU A 282 -9.40 -101.21 -59.37
N LEU A 283 -8.34 -101.02 -58.57
CA LEU A 283 -7.01 -101.58 -58.86
C LEU A 283 -7.01 -103.12 -58.83
N ALA A 284 -7.79 -103.75 -57.95
CA ALA A 284 -7.95 -105.19 -57.91
C ALA A 284 -8.72 -105.70 -59.15
N ALA A 285 -9.79 -105.01 -59.56
CA ALA A 285 -10.52 -105.32 -60.79
C ALA A 285 -9.67 -105.12 -62.04
N GLN A 286 -8.81 -104.10 -62.06
CA GLN A 286 -7.85 -103.85 -63.15
C GLN A 286 -6.82 -104.96 -63.25
N ARG A 287 -6.27 -105.41 -62.11
CA ARG A 287 -5.34 -106.55 -62.04
C ARG A 287 -5.98 -107.88 -62.44
N GLU A 288 -7.25 -108.10 -62.09
CA GLU A 288 -7.99 -109.30 -62.50
C GLU A 288 -8.30 -109.28 -64.01
N ALA A 289 -8.63 -108.12 -64.57
CA ALA A 289 -8.84 -107.93 -66.00
C ALA A 289 -7.53 -108.11 -66.80
N GLU A 290 -6.41 -107.58 -66.31
CA GLU A 290 -5.08 -107.77 -66.92
C GLU A 290 -4.63 -109.24 -66.83
N ALA A 291 -4.86 -109.93 -65.70
CA ALA A 291 -4.54 -111.35 -65.57
C ALA A 291 -5.36 -112.25 -66.51
N LYS A 292 -6.65 -111.93 -66.74
CA LYS A 292 -7.48 -112.62 -67.73
C LYS A 292 -7.03 -112.36 -69.17
N ALA A 293 -6.67 -111.11 -69.49
CA ALA A 293 -6.18 -110.74 -70.82
C ALA A 293 -4.80 -111.38 -71.13
N GLN A 294 -3.94 -111.54 -70.12
CA GLN A 294 -2.65 -112.21 -70.24
C GLN A 294 -2.84 -113.72 -70.49
N ALA A 295 -3.74 -114.38 -69.75
CA ALA A 295 -4.04 -115.81 -69.91
C ALA A 295 -4.69 -116.13 -71.28
N GLU A 296 -5.56 -115.25 -71.80
CA GLU A 296 -6.14 -115.41 -73.15
C GLU A 296 -5.12 -115.24 -74.28
N ARG A 297 -4.10 -114.38 -74.11
CA ARG A 297 -3.02 -114.21 -75.10
C ARG A 297 -2.10 -115.42 -75.13
N GLU A 298 -1.72 -115.95 -73.97
CA GLU A 298 -0.87 -117.15 -73.86
C GLU A 298 -1.58 -118.42 -74.36
N GLU A 299 -2.90 -118.54 -74.20
CA GLU A 299 -3.67 -119.66 -74.76
C GLU A 299 -3.83 -119.57 -76.30
N LYS A 300 -3.88 -118.35 -76.84
CA LYS A 300 -4.01 -118.09 -78.29
C LYS A 300 -2.71 -118.38 -79.05
N GLU A 301 -1.56 -117.96 -78.53
CA GLU A 301 -0.24 -118.24 -79.11
C GLU A 301 0.10 -119.74 -79.10
N ARG A 302 -0.32 -120.47 -78.06
CA ARG A 302 -0.11 -121.92 -77.95
C ARG A 302 -1.01 -122.74 -78.90
N ARG A 303 -2.17 -122.20 -79.31
CA ARG A 303 -3.04 -122.81 -80.32
C ARG A 303 -2.54 -122.60 -81.75
N GLU A 304 -1.89 -121.47 -82.04
CA GLU A 304 -1.36 -121.16 -83.38
C GLU A 304 -0.09 -121.97 -83.70
N GLN A 305 0.76 -122.29 -82.70
CA GLN A 305 1.93 -123.17 -82.89
C GLN A 305 1.59 -124.63 -83.21
N VAL A 306 0.55 -125.19 -82.58
CA VAL A 306 0.15 -126.61 -82.78
C VAL A 306 -0.54 -126.83 -84.14
N GLN A 307 -1.12 -125.79 -84.74
CA GLN A 307 -1.84 -125.88 -86.01
C GLN A 307 -0.93 -125.83 -87.25
N PHE A 308 0.26 -125.23 -87.14
CA PHE A 308 1.23 -125.13 -88.24
C PHE A 308 2.01 -126.45 -88.47
N GLU A 309 2.34 -127.18 -87.40
CA GLU A 309 3.04 -128.48 -87.51
C GLU A 309 2.18 -129.61 -88.10
N GLN A 310 0.85 -129.51 -88.08
CA GLN A 310 -0.05 -130.59 -88.52
C GLN A 310 -0.47 -130.53 -89.99
N ASN A 311 -0.46 -129.37 -90.65
CA ASN A 311 -1.11 -129.18 -91.97
C ASN A 311 -0.26 -128.42 -93.00
N GLY A 312 1.05 -128.28 -92.79
CA GLY A 312 1.97 -127.72 -93.79
C GLY A 312 2.21 -128.67 -94.97
N PRO A 313 2.40 -128.16 -96.21
CA PRO A 313 2.64 -129.01 -97.38
C PRO A 313 3.93 -129.81 -97.22
N GLY A 314 3.88 -131.12 -97.48
CA GLY A 314 5.06 -131.99 -97.43
C GLY A 314 6.05 -131.74 -98.56
N ASP A 315 7.33 -132.05 -98.34
CA ASP A 315 8.46 -131.72 -99.21
C ASP A 315 8.23 -132.02 -100.71
N ALA A 316 7.57 -133.14 -101.03
CA ALA A 316 7.27 -133.53 -102.41
C ALA A 316 6.28 -132.57 -103.10
N ALA A 317 5.28 -132.06 -102.37
CA ALA A 317 4.30 -131.11 -102.91
C ALA A 317 4.93 -129.71 -103.15
N ILE A 318 5.91 -129.33 -102.32
CA ILE A 318 6.68 -128.09 -102.51
C ILE A 318 7.55 -128.19 -103.76
N ILE A 319 8.21 -129.33 -103.97
CA ILE A 319 9.05 -129.58 -105.15
C ILE A 319 8.20 -129.57 -106.43
N GLU A 320 7.03 -130.22 -106.41
CA GLU A 320 6.12 -130.29 -107.56
C GLU A 320 5.59 -128.91 -107.96
N VAL A 321 5.14 -128.09 -107.01
CA VAL A 321 4.65 -126.73 -107.29
C VAL A 321 5.75 -125.84 -107.87
N LEU A 322 6.97 -125.90 -107.32
CA LEU A 322 8.10 -125.14 -107.84
C LEU A 322 8.51 -125.60 -109.24
N ALA A 323 8.49 -126.92 -109.49
CA ALA A 323 8.78 -127.48 -110.80
C ALA A 323 7.75 -127.00 -111.84
N LEU A 324 6.46 -127.01 -111.48
CA LEU A 324 5.39 -126.55 -112.34
C LEU A 324 5.47 -125.04 -112.62
N HIS A 325 5.76 -124.22 -111.61
CA HIS A 325 5.80 -122.77 -111.72
C HIS A 325 6.95 -122.29 -112.61
N TYR A 326 8.15 -122.84 -112.40
CA TYR A 326 9.33 -122.48 -113.19
C TYR A 326 9.45 -123.31 -114.48
N ARG A 327 8.53 -124.26 -114.71
CA ARG A 327 8.49 -125.17 -115.86
C ARG A 327 9.80 -125.91 -116.08
N VAL A 328 10.38 -126.38 -114.99
CA VAL A 328 11.59 -127.19 -114.97
C VAL A 328 11.27 -128.57 -114.41
N HIS A 329 12.11 -129.56 -114.72
CA HIS A 329 11.95 -130.89 -114.15
C HIS A 329 12.25 -130.87 -112.64
N GLU A 330 11.56 -131.70 -111.86
CA GLU A 330 11.65 -131.75 -110.39
C GLU A 330 13.09 -131.91 -109.87
N SER A 331 13.94 -132.62 -110.61
CA SER A 331 15.36 -132.79 -110.28
C SER A 331 16.16 -131.47 -110.28
N ALA A 332 15.77 -130.47 -111.08
CA ALA A 332 16.40 -129.16 -111.08
C ALA A 332 16.03 -128.35 -109.82
N VAL A 333 14.76 -128.42 -109.40
CA VAL A 333 14.27 -127.80 -108.17
C VAL A 333 14.95 -128.39 -106.95
N ILE A 334 15.09 -129.72 -106.90
CA ILE A 334 15.84 -130.40 -105.84
C ILE A 334 17.29 -129.88 -105.81
N THR A 335 17.93 -129.74 -106.97
CA THR A 335 19.31 -129.20 -107.05
C THR A 335 19.40 -127.78 -106.50
N TRP A 336 18.41 -126.91 -106.78
CA TRP A 336 18.35 -125.56 -106.22
C TRP A 336 18.21 -125.60 -104.70
N LEU A 337 17.26 -126.36 -104.19
CA LEU A 337 17.00 -126.47 -102.75
C LEU A 337 18.19 -127.08 -102.00
N THR A 338 18.93 -127.99 -102.62
CA THR A 338 20.11 -128.62 -101.99
C THR A 338 21.32 -127.68 -101.94
N ASN A 339 21.44 -126.75 -102.90
CA ASN A 339 22.52 -125.76 -102.94
C ASN A 339 22.19 -124.46 -102.20
N MET A 340 20.97 -124.33 -101.66
CA MET A 340 20.50 -123.13 -100.97
C MET A 340 20.88 -123.18 -99.49
N ASP A 341 21.54 -122.13 -98.99
CA ASP A 341 21.76 -121.94 -97.56
C ASP A 341 20.50 -121.32 -96.92
N LEU A 342 19.60 -122.19 -96.48
CA LEU A 342 18.32 -121.81 -95.87
C LEU A 342 18.51 -121.11 -94.51
N GLU A 343 19.61 -121.36 -93.81
CA GLU A 343 19.90 -120.73 -92.51
C GLU A 343 20.30 -119.26 -92.68
N ALA A 344 21.13 -118.96 -93.68
CA ALA A 344 21.49 -117.58 -94.01
C ALA A 344 20.26 -116.77 -94.44
N ALA A 345 19.42 -117.33 -95.33
CA ALA A 345 18.19 -116.68 -95.78
C ALA A 345 17.19 -116.41 -94.64
N SER A 346 17.06 -117.34 -93.69
CA SER A 346 16.21 -117.16 -92.50
C SER A 346 16.70 -116.02 -91.60
N LYS A 347 18.01 -115.89 -91.39
CA LYS A 347 18.60 -114.82 -90.56
C LYS A 347 18.50 -113.44 -91.22
N GLU A 348 18.54 -113.36 -92.54
CA GLU A 348 18.38 -112.10 -93.27
C GLU A 348 16.93 -111.60 -93.20
N LEU A 349 15.95 -112.50 -93.37
CA LEU A 349 14.52 -112.20 -93.23
C LEU A 349 14.16 -111.74 -91.81
N LEU A 350 14.75 -112.33 -90.77
CA LEU A 350 14.48 -111.92 -89.38
C LEU A 350 15.15 -110.58 -88.99
N LYS A 351 16.08 -110.04 -89.80
CA LYS A 351 16.65 -108.69 -89.61
C LYS A 351 15.82 -107.57 -90.24
N GLU A 352 14.94 -107.88 -91.19
CA GLU A 352 14.03 -106.87 -91.78
C GLU A 352 12.76 -106.63 -90.95
N PHE A 353 12.52 -107.43 -89.90
CA PHE A 353 11.33 -107.35 -89.04
C PHE A 353 11.62 -107.18 -87.53
N ALA A 354 12.84 -106.74 -87.18
CA ALA A 354 13.24 -106.29 -85.84
C ALA A 354 13.90 -104.91 -85.94
#